data_AF-A7T7D0-F1
#
_entry.id   AF-A7T7D0-F1
#
_cell.length_a   1.000
_cell.length_b   1.000
_cell.length_c   1.000
_cell.angle_alpha   90.00
_cell.angle_beta   90.00
_cell.angle_gamma   90.00
#
_symmetry.space_group_name_H-M   'P 1'
#
loop_
_entity.id
_entity.type
_entity.pdbx_description
1 polymer ?
#
loop_
_entity_poly.entity_id
_entity_poly.type
_entity_poly.pdbx_seq_one_letter_code
_entity_poly.pdbx_strand_id
1 'polypeptide(L)'
;EAKRYINPHLAYTFVMHGFESIVGPVKGVFSKETNLNKAREHSLLISNRPPFVTILTLVRDAAARLPNGEGTRAEVCELLKDSQFLNMDATDAQIHTVVSGALDRLHYEKDPCVKYDSNRKVWIYLHRNRTEEEFEKIHQANAAAARAKKLQKPRVPRQPKQAKEETSS
;
A
#
# COMPACT_ATOMS: atom_id res chain seq x y z
N GLU A 1 3.71 14.23 -0.38
CA GLU A 1 2.64 13.28 0.01
C GLU A 1 1.23 13.72 -0.41
N ALA A 2 0.75 14.94 -0.09
CA ALA A 2 -0.59 15.38 -0.51
C ALA A 2 -0.82 15.29 -2.03
N LYS A 3 0.12 15.78 -2.86
CA LYS A 3 0.06 15.69 -4.33
C LYS A 3 -0.06 14.25 -4.85
N ARG A 4 0.66 13.31 -4.22
CA ARG A 4 0.62 11.87 -4.54
C ARG A 4 -0.80 11.31 -4.39
N TYR A 5 -1.50 11.70 -3.33
CA TYR A 5 -2.81 11.16 -2.98
C TYR A 5 -3.99 11.94 -3.59
N ILE A 6 -3.74 13.05 -4.29
CA ILE A 6 -4.74 13.68 -5.19
C ILE A 6 -5.01 12.80 -6.41
N ASN A 7 -3.96 12.16 -6.95
CA ASN A 7 -4.08 11.24 -8.09
C ASN A 7 -3.57 9.83 -7.72
N PRO A 8 -4.28 9.09 -6.84
CA PRO A 8 -3.82 7.80 -6.33
C PRO A 8 -3.74 6.71 -7.40
N HIS A 9 -4.50 6.84 -8.49
CA HIS A 9 -4.54 5.93 -9.64
C HIS A 9 -3.39 6.15 -10.64
N LEU A 10 -2.59 7.21 -10.47
CA LEU A 10 -1.42 7.47 -11.29
C LEU A 10 -0.13 7.14 -10.55
N ALA A 11 0.93 6.90 -11.32
CA ALA A 11 2.29 6.91 -10.82
C ALA A 11 2.65 8.30 -10.28
N TYR A 12 3.68 8.37 -9.46
CA TYR A 12 4.13 9.63 -8.88
C TYR A 12 5.63 9.61 -8.67
N THR A 13 6.26 10.70 -9.07
CA THR A 13 7.70 10.90 -8.92
C THR A 13 7.98 11.80 -7.72
N PHE A 14 8.69 11.25 -6.75
CA PHE A 14 9.30 12.01 -5.66
C PHE A 14 10.56 12.68 -6.18
N VAL A 15 10.64 14.00 -6.04
CA VAL A 15 11.86 14.78 -6.29
C VAL A 15 12.33 15.30 -4.94
N MET A 16 13.37 14.67 -4.39
CA MET A 16 13.89 15.00 -3.05
C MET A 16 15.42 14.87 -3.03
N HIS A 17 16.08 15.76 -2.29
CA HIS A 17 17.53 15.71 -2.05
C HIS A 17 18.40 15.49 -3.31
N GLY A 18 17.99 16.09 -4.43
CA GLY A 18 18.73 16.02 -5.70
C GLY A 18 18.57 14.71 -6.48
N PHE A 19 17.65 13.82 -6.09
CA PHE A 19 17.32 12.63 -6.87
C PHE A 19 15.81 12.49 -7.09
N GLU A 20 15.46 11.75 -8.14
CA GLU A 20 14.10 11.37 -8.46
C GLU A 20 13.88 9.90 -8.12
N SER A 21 12.68 9.58 -7.64
CA SER A 21 12.26 8.20 -7.42
C SER A 21 10.77 8.07 -7.64
N ILE A 22 10.39 7.09 -8.44
CA ILE A 22 9.02 6.89 -8.88
C ILE A 22 8.34 5.80 -8.04
N VAL A 23 7.05 5.99 -7.75
CA VAL A 23 6.17 4.94 -7.24
C VAL A 23 4.99 4.72 -8.18
N GLY A 24 4.58 3.46 -8.32
CA GLY A 24 3.39 3.12 -9.09
C GLY A 24 2.09 3.56 -8.42
N PRO A 25 0.95 3.49 -9.14
CA PRO A 25 -0.39 3.71 -8.61
C PRO A 25 -0.68 2.96 -7.32
N VAL A 26 -1.55 3.52 -6.48
CA VAL A 26 -2.00 2.86 -5.26
C VAL A 26 -2.81 1.63 -5.65
N LYS A 27 -2.38 0.48 -5.12
CA LYS A 27 -2.94 -0.83 -5.44
C LYS A 27 -4.44 -0.86 -5.12
N GLY A 28 -5.25 -1.25 -6.11
CA GLY A 28 -6.71 -1.33 -5.97
C GLY A 28 -7.46 -0.04 -6.27
N VAL A 29 -6.76 1.05 -6.62
CA VAL A 29 -7.37 2.34 -7.01
C VAL A 29 -7.24 2.53 -8.51
N PHE A 30 -8.29 2.24 -9.27
CA PHE A 30 -8.21 2.14 -10.75
C PHE A 30 -8.70 3.37 -11.51
N SER A 31 -9.27 4.36 -10.81
CA SER A 31 -9.76 5.62 -11.37
C SER A 31 -10.00 6.64 -10.26
N LYS A 32 -10.19 7.92 -10.63
CA LYS A 32 -10.62 8.98 -9.69
C LYS A 32 -11.93 8.65 -8.98
N GLU A 33 -12.83 7.95 -9.66
CA GLU A 33 -14.15 7.58 -9.17
C GLU A 33 -14.18 6.25 -8.40
N THR A 34 -13.01 5.68 -8.09
CA THR A 34 -12.96 4.44 -7.30
C THR A 34 -13.54 4.71 -5.92
N ASN A 35 -14.82 4.40 -5.75
CA ASN A 35 -15.54 4.49 -4.49
C ASN A 35 -14.97 3.46 -3.52
N LEU A 36 -14.10 3.93 -2.63
CA LEU A 36 -13.63 3.16 -1.49
C LEU A 36 -14.47 3.52 -0.28
N ASN A 37 -14.84 2.50 0.50
CA ASN A 37 -15.42 2.69 1.83
C ASN A 37 -14.46 3.46 2.72
N LYS A 38 -14.95 3.98 3.86
CA LYS A 38 -14.11 4.66 4.88
C LYS A 38 -12.82 3.90 5.17
N ALA A 39 -11.76 4.65 5.48
CA ALA A 39 -10.46 4.09 5.83
C ALA A 39 -10.62 3.06 6.96
N ARG A 40 -10.04 1.87 6.77
CA ARG A 40 -9.99 0.86 7.84
C ARG A 40 -9.18 1.43 9.01
N GLU A 41 -9.66 1.26 10.23
CA GLU A 41 -8.91 1.70 11.40
C GLU A 41 -7.54 1.02 11.50
N HIS A 42 -6.57 1.78 11.98
CA HIS A 42 -5.21 1.32 12.21
C HIS A 42 -4.61 2.19 13.32
N SER A 43 -4.09 1.58 14.39
CA SER A 43 -3.63 2.29 15.60
C SER A 43 -2.57 3.36 15.34
N LEU A 44 -1.75 3.17 14.30
CA LEU A 44 -0.69 4.11 13.91
C LEU A 44 -1.08 5.11 12.83
N LEU A 45 -2.33 5.13 12.37
CA LEU A 45 -2.77 6.07 11.34
C LEU A 45 -3.93 6.92 11.84
N ILE A 46 -3.92 8.20 11.49
CA ILE A 46 -5.03 9.10 11.83
C ILE A 46 -6.33 8.64 11.14
N SER A 47 -7.47 8.83 11.79
CA SER A 47 -8.77 8.40 11.24
C SER A 47 -9.20 9.22 10.02
N ASN A 48 -8.90 10.53 10.02
CA ASN A 48 -9.22 11.43 8.91
C ASN A 48 -8.17 11.34 7.80
N ARG A 49 -8.22 10.27 7.01
CA ARG A 49 -7.33 10.05 5.86
C ARG A 49 -8.05 9.36 4.71
N PRO A 50 -7.54 9.47 3.46
CA PRO A 50 -8.11 8.72 2.35
C PRO A 50 -8.02 7.19 2.57
N PRO A 51 -9.03 6.39 2.17
CA PRO A 51 -9.08 4.96 2.49
C PRO A 51 -7.94 4.11 1.93
N PHE A 52 -7.32 4.59 0.85
CA PHE A 52 -6.19 3.93 0.20
C PHE A 52 -4.86 4.24 0.90
N VAL A 53 -4.82 5.18 1.85
CA VAL A 53 -3.64 5.43 2.69
C VAL A 53 -3.57 4.36 3.79
N THR A 54 -2.61 3.46 3.63
CA THR A 54 -2.36 2.33 4.54
C THR A 54 -0.87 2.29 4.91
N ILE A 55 -0.50 1.52 5.94
CA ILE A 55 0.91 1.32 6.27
C ILE A 55 1.70 0.79 5.06
N LEU A 56 1.12 -0.09 4.24
CA LEU A 56 1.80 -0.62 3.06
C LEU A 56 2.12 0.47 2.03
N THR A 57 1.20 1.41 1.79
CA THR A 57 1.44 2.50 0.83
C THR A 57 2.46 3.48 1.36
N LEU A 58 2.38 3.83 2.65
CA LEU A 58 3.33 4.75 3.27
C LEU A 58 4.75 4.15 3.37
N VAL A 59 4.88 2.87 3.70
CA VAL A 59 6.18 2.19 3.75
C VAL A 59 6.79 2.05 2.35
N ARG A 60 5.97 1.80 1.31
CA ARG A 60 6.44 1.83 -0.08
C ARG A 60 6.96 3.22 -0.46
N ASP A 61 6.22 4.28 -0.13
CA ASP A 61 6.62 5.66 -0.40
C ASP A 61 7.89 6.06 0.39
N ALA A 62 8.04 5.57 1.63
CA ALA A 62 9.25 5.75 2.42
C ALA A 62 10.46 5.03 1.78
N ALA A 63 10.29 3.77 1.36
CA ALA A 63 11.36 3.03 0.68
C ALA A 63 11.78 3.69 -0.64
N ALA A 64 10.83 4.23 -1.41
CA ALA A 64 11.13 4.97 -2.64
C ALA A 64 11.96 6.24 -2.39
N ARG A 65 11.81 6.86 -1.22
CA ARG A 65 12.56 8.05 -0.81
C ARG A 65 13.94 7.74 -0.19
N LEU A 66 14.36 6.48 -0.15
CA LEU A 66 15.70 6.14 0.31
C LEU A 66 16.76 6.73 -0.64
N PRO A 67 17.85 7.30 -0.11
CA PRO A 67 19.01 7.68 -0.91
C PRO A 67 19.54 6.48 -1.70
N ASN A 68 19.82 6.68 -2.98
CA ASN A 68 20.19 5.59 -3.89
C ASN A 68 19.19 4.43 -4.02
N GLY A 69 17.98 4.58 -3.45
CA GLY A 69 17.00 3.50 -3.36
C GLY A 69 17.39 2.43 -2.34
N GLU A 70 18.31 2.69 -1.42
CA GLU A 70 18.81 1.70 -0.48
C GLU A 70 18.94 2.27 0.94
N GLY A 71 18.65 1.46 1.95
CA GLY A 71 18.84 1.85 3.34
C GLY A 71 18.35 0.83 4.35
N THR A 72 18.68 1.06 5.61
CA THR A 72 18.29 0.22 6.73
C THR A 72 16.81 0.33 7.04
N ARG A 73 16.28 -0.63 7.82
CA ARG A 73 14.92 -0.54 8.35
C ARG A 73 14.71 0.74 9.18
N ALA A 74 15.72 1.18 9.92
CA ALA A 74 15.63 2.39 10.75
C ALA A 74 15.45 3.64 9.89
N GLU A 75 16.17 3.75 8.77
CA GLU A 75 15.99 4.86 7.82
C GLU A 75 14.61 4.85 7.17
N VAL A 76 14.04 3.67 6.88
CA VAL A 76 12.64 3.58 6.43
C VAL A 76 11.66 4.03 7.52
N CYS A 77 11.92 3.70 8.79
CA CYS A 77 11.10 4.17 9.91
C CYS A 77 11.17 5.70 10.03
N GLU A 78 12.34 6.28 9.87
CA GLU A 78 12.54 7.73 9.95
C GLU A 78 11.80 8.45 8.82
N LEU A 79 11.95 7.98 7.58
CA LEU A 79 11.19 8.52 6.45
C LEU A 79 9.67 8.33 6.62
N LEU A 80 9.21 7.25 7.26
CA LEU A 80 7.79 7.05 7.53
C LEU A 80 7.23 8.12 8.50
N LYS A 81 8.03 8.64 9.43
CA LYS A 81 7.59 9.69 10.37
C LYS A 81 7.24 11.01 9.69
N ASP A 82 7.73 11.24 8.47
CA ASP A 82 7.36 12.42 7.66
C ASP A 82 5.90 12.40 7.15
N SER A 83 5.23 11.25 7.22
CA SER A 83 3.85 11.12 6.73
C SER A 83 2.87 11.86 7.63
N GLN A 84 2.08 12.76 7.02
CA GLN A 84 1.02 13.49 7.74
C GLN A 84 -0.12 12.59 8.22
N PHE A 85 -0.17 11.34 7.74
CA PHE A 85 -1.18 10.36 8.10
C PHE A 85 -0.75 9.45 9.24
N LEU A 86 0.50 9.55 9.71
CA LEU A 86 0.98 8.81 10.87
C LEU A 86 0.41 9.44 12.13
N ASN A 87 0.01 8.61 13.09
CA ASN A 87 -0.41 9.08 14.40
C ASN A 87 0.81 9.68 15.13
N MET A 88 0.69 10.92 15.63
CA MET A 88 1.77 11.61 16.35
C MET A 88 2.16 10.91 17.66
N ASP A 89 1.24 10.14 18.26
CA ASP A 89 1.47 9.38 19.49
C ASP A 89 2.07 7.99 19.23
N ALA A 90 2.37 7.65 17.97
CA ALA A 90 2.98 6.38 17.62
C ALA A 90 4.39 6.27 18.21
N THR A 91 4.65 5.22 18.99
CA THR A 91 5.98 4.99 19.55
C THR A 91 6.93 4.40 18.50
N ASP A 92 8.23 4.66 18.64
CA ASP A 92 9.25 4.06 17.77
C ASP A 92 9.15 2.53 17.73
N ALA A 93 8.88 1.88 18.86
CA ALA A 93 8.71 0.43 18.90
C ALA A 93 7.52 -0.06 18.05
N GLN A 94 6.41 0.67 18.06
CA GLN A 94 5.25 0.37 17.23
C GLN A 94 5.57 0.59 15.74
N ILE A 95 6.22 1.71 15.41
CA ILE A 95 6.66 2.05 14.05
C ILE A 95 7.57 0.95 13.50
N HIS A 96 8.61 0.58 14.23
CA HIS A 96 9.55 -0.47 13.83
C HIS A 96 8.85 -1.81 13.57
N THR A 97 7.90 -2.18 14.42
CA THR A 97 7.12 -3.41 14.27
C THR A 97 6.31 -3.41 12.98
N VAL A 98 5.56 -2.33 12.71
CA VAL A 98 4.72 -2.26 11.51
C VAL A 98 5.52 -2.11 10.23
N VAL A 99 6.64 -1.38 10.28
CA VAL A 99 7.54 -1.22 9.13
C VAL A 99 8.13 -2.57 8.75
N SER A 100 8.59 -3.36 9.73
CA SER A 100 9.09 -4.72 9.48
C SER A 100 8.04 -5.57 8.76
N GLY A 101 6.84 -5.68 9.33
CA GLY A 101 5.78 -6.49 8.71
C GLY A 101 5.24 -5.93 7.39
N ALA A 102 5.41 -4.63 7.13
CA ALA A 102 5.05 -4.03 5.85
C ALA A 102 6.11 -4.32 4.77
N LEU A 103 7.40 -4.18 5.09
CA LEU A 103 8.50 -4.50 4.18
C LEU A 103 8.45 -5.98 3.78
N ASP A 104 8.21 -6.89 4.73
CA ASP A 104 8.04 -8.32 4.42
C ASP A 104 6.88 -8.56 3.45
N ARG A 105 5.71 -7.96 3.70
CA ARG A 105 4.55 -8.09 2.80
C ARG A 105 4.82 -7.53 1.41
N LEU A 106 5.55 -6.42 1.31
CA LEU A 106 5.95 -5.80 0.04
C LEU A 106 6.99 -6.65 -0.71
N HIS A 107 7.87 -7.33 0.03
CA HIS A 107 8.90 -8.21 -0.52
C HIS A 107 8.34 -9.47 -1.20
N TYR A 108 7.21 -9.99 -0.69
CA TYR A 108 6.55 -11.18 -1.23
C TYR A 108 5.39 -10.87 -2.19
N GLU A 109 5.21 -9.62 -2.62
CA GLU A 109 4.24 -9.34 -3.68
C GLU A 109 4.66 -10.00 -5.00
N LYS A 110 3.68 -10.27 -5.88
CA LYS A 110 3.95 -10.79 -7.25
C LYS A 110 4.94 -9.90 -8.02
N ASP A 111 4.82 -8.59 -7.81
CA ASP A 111 5.72 -7.57 -8.32
C ASP A 111 6.30 -6.80 -7.12
N PRO A 112 7.37 -7.31 -6.50
CA PRO A 112 7.89 -6.73 -5.27
C PRO A 112 8.53 -5.38 -5.56
N CYS A 113 8.19 -4.37 -4.74
CA CYS A 113 8.82 -3.06 -4.83
C CYS A 113 10.07 -2.94 -3.95
N VAL A 114 10.30 -3.90 -3.05
CA VAL A 114 11.47 -3.93 -2.17
C VAL A 114 12.11 -5.30 -2.10
N LYS A 115 13.42 -5.32 -1.85
CA LYS A 115 14.20 -6.53 -1.56
C LYS A 115 15.13 -6.30 -0.39
N TYR A 116 15.27 -7.29 0.47
CA TYR A 116 16.28 -7.28 1.51
C TYR A 116 17.58 -7.89 0.99
N ASP A 117 18.69 -7.18 1.16
CA ASP A 117 20.05 -7.68 0.96
C ASP A 117 20.62 -8.10 2.32
N SER A 118 20.77 -9.41 2.53
CA SER A 118 21.27 -9.96 3.79
C SER A 118 22.74 -9.68 4.05
N ASN A 119 23.54 -9.50 2.99
CA ASN A 119 24.98 -9.26 3.11
C ASN A 119 25.23 -7.83 3.59
N ARG A 120 24.49 -6.89 2.99
CA ARG A 120 24.60 -5.46 3.30
C ARG A 120 23.67 -5.01 4.43
N LYS A 121 22.71 -5.85 4.80
CA LYS A 121 21.66 -5.58 5.81
C LYS A 121 20.82 -4.34 5.48
N VAL A 122 20.50 -4.16 4.20
CA VAL A 122 19.72 -3.03 3.69
C VAL A 122 18.49 -3.51 2.90
N TRP A 123 17.48 -2.67 2.87
CA TRP A 123 16.34 -2.75 1.97
C TRP A 123 16.62 -1.93 0.72
N ILE A 124 16.31 -2.51 -0.43
CA ILE A 124 16.52 -1.94 -1.76
C ILE A 124 15.16 -1.73 -2.41
N TYR A 125 14.89 -0.50 -2.86
CA TYR A 125 13.73 -0.15 -3.66
C TYR A 125 13.95 -0.52 -5.13
N LEU A 126 13.18 -1.49 -5.62
CA LEU A 126 13.41 -2.12 -6.92
C LEU A 126 12.81 -1.37 -8.10
N HIS A 127 11.87 -0.46 -7.85
CA HIS A 127 11.13 0.21 -8.92
C HIS A 127 11.71 1.57 -9.31
N ARG A 128 12.86 1.95 -8.74
CA ARG A 128 13.52 3.24 -8.94
C ARG A 128 13.76 3.60 -10.41
N ASN A 129 14.05 2.59 -11.22
CA ASN A 129 14.39 2.75 -12.65
C ASN A 129 13.19 2.50 -13.57
N ARG A 130 11.98 2.35 -13.03
CA ARG A 130 10.77 2.24 -13.84
C ARG A 130 10.34 3.62 -14.35
N THR A 131 9.50 3.59 -15.37
CA THR A 131 8.87 4.75 -15.98
C THR A 131 7.40 4.85 -15.58
N GLU A 132 6.80 6.03 -15.74
CA GLU A 132 5.36 6.22 -15.51
C GLU A 132 4.55 5.34 -16.48
N GLU A 133 5.02 5.18 -17.71
CA GLU A 133 4.39 4.35 -18.75
C GLU A 133 4.40 2.86 -18.40
N GLU A 134 5.49 2.35 -17.82
CA GLU A 134 5.54 0.97 -17.33
C GLU A 134 4.53 0.74 -16.21
N PHE A 135 4.44 1.68 -15.28
CA PHE A 135 3.45 1.60 -14.21
C PHE A 135 2.02 1.68 -14.73
N GLU A 136 1.74 2.53 -15.70
CA GLU A 136 0.43 2.65 -16.33
C GLU A 136 0.01 1.34 -17.02
N LYS A 137 0.93 0.71 -17.77
CA LYS A 137 0.68 -0.61 -18.40
C LYS A 137 0.35 -1.68 -17.36
N ILE A 138 1.14 -1.77 -16.28
CA ILE A 138 0.90 -2.71 -15.17
C ILE A 138 -0.44 -2.40 -14.49
N HIS A 139 -0.76 -1.13 -14.31
CA HIS A 139 -2.00 -0.68 -13.69
C HIS A 139 -3.24 -1.09 -14.49
N GLN A 140 -3.23 -0.88 -15.81
CA GLN A 140 -4.29 -1.30 -16.72
C GLN A 140 -4.47 -2.82 -16.72
N ALA A 141 -3.38 -3.58 -16.74
CA ALA A 141 -3.43 -5.04 -16.66
C ALA A 141 -4.07 -5.52 -15.34
N ASN A 142 -3.71 -4.88 -14.21
CA ASN A 142 -4.29 -5.19 -12.91
C ASN A 142 -5.79 -4.83 -12.85
N ALA A 143 -6.20 -3.71 -13.45
CA ALA A 143 -7.60 -3.31 -13.54
C ALA A 143 -8.42 -4.32 -14.34
N ALA A 144 -7.91 -4.75 -15.50
CA ALA A 144 -8.55 -5.77 -16.35
C ALA A 144 -8.70 -7.10 -15.61
N ALA A 145 -7.65 -7.56 -14.92
CA ALA A 145 -7.69 -8.79 -14.12
C ALA A 145 -8.69 -8.70 -12.96
N ALA A 146 -8.78 -7.55 -12.29
CA ALA A 146 -9.75 -7.33 -11.22
C ALA A 146 -11.20 -7.35 -11.73
N ARG A 147 -11.47 -6.78 -12.92
CA ARG A 147 -12.78 -6.82 -13.58
C ARG A 147 -13.16 -8.26 -13.96
N ALA A 148 -12.24 -9.00 -14.59
CA ALA A 148 -12.47 -10.41 -14.97
C ALA A 148 -12.83 -11.28 -13.76
N LYS A 149 -12.12 -11.13 -12.63
CA LYS A 149 -12.43 -11.86 -11.38
C LYS A 149 -13.79 -11.52 -10.78
N LYS A 150 -14.33 -10.32 -10.99
CA LYS A 150 -15.69 -9.97 -10.54
C LYS A 150 -16.76 -10.65 -11.38
N LEU A 151 -16.54 -10.79 -12.69
CA LEU A 151 -17.45 -11.47 -13.63
C LEU A 151 -17.51 -12.99 -13.40
N GLN A 152 -16.42 -13.59 -12.93
CA GLN A 152 -16.32 -15.03 -12.69
C GLN A 152 -16.83 -15.51 -11.33
N LYS A 153 -17.16 -14.61 -10.38
CA LYS A 153 -17.74 -15.04 -9.09
C LYS A 153 -19.22 -15.42 -9.27
N PRO A 154 -19.62 -16.69 -9.06
CA PRO A 154 -21.02 -17.07 -9.07
C PRO A 154 -21.76 -16.29 -7.97
N ARG A 155 -22.94 -15.73 -8.27
CA ARG A 155 -23.86 -15.22 -7.24
C ARG A 155 -24.29 -16.43 -6.39
N VAL A 156 -23.70 -16.61 -5.21
CA VAL A 156 -24.21 -17.59 -4.25
C VAL A 156 -25.59 -17.10 -3.80
N PRO A 157 -26.69 -17.84 -4.05
CA PRO A 157 -28.00 -17.47 -3.54
C PRO A 157 -27.96 -17.53 -2.02
N ARG A 158 -28.36 -16.46 -1.33
CA ARG A 158 -28.59 -16.49 0.12
C ARG A 158 -29.76 -17.44 0.38
N GLN A 159 -29.51 -18.61 0.98
CA GLN A 159 -30.59 -19.47 1.45
C GLN A 159 -31.35 -18.79 2.61
N PRO A 160 -32.69 -18.82 2.61
CA PRO A 160 -33.49 -18.29 3.70
C PRO A 160 -33.35 -19.16 4.96
N LYS A 161 -33.25 -18.49 6.11
CA LYS A 161 -33.06 -19.07 7.44
C LYS A 161 -34.33 -19.85 7.84
N GLN A 162 -34.25 -21.18 7.95
CA GLN A 162 -35.33 -22.01 8.49
C GLN A 162 -35.50 -21.74 9.99
N ALA A 163 -36.69 -21.31 10.40
CA ALA A 163 -37.10 -21.23 11.78
C ALA A 163 -37.19 -22.65 12.36
N LYS A 164 -36.52 -22.88 13.50
CA LYS A 164 -36.73 -24.10 14.29
C LYS A 164 -37.97 -23.90 15.15
N GLU A 165 -38.98 -24.71 14.88
CA GLU A 165 -40.15 -24.90 15.73
C GLU A 165 -39.75 -25.75 16.93
N GLU A 166 -40.00 -25.24 18.13
CA GLU A 166 -39.83 -25.96 19.40
C GLU A 166 -40.92 -27.02 19.51
N THR A 167 -40.54 -28.27 19.76
CA THR A 167 -41.48 -29.31 20.16
C THR A 167 -41.17 -29.68 21.61
N SER A 168 -42.01 -29.19 22.51
CA SER A 168 -42.16 -29.70 23.87
C SER A 168 -43.07 -30.93 23.84
N SER A 169 -42.60 -32.07 24.34
CA SER A 169 -43.24 -32.95 25.33
C SER A 169 -42.46 -34.28 25.41
#